data_AF-A0A4Y1MQU7-F1
#
_entry.id   AF-A0A4Y1MQU7-F1
#
_cell.length_a   1.000
_cell.length_b   1.000
_cell.length_c   1.000
_cell.angle_alpha   90.00
_cell.angle_beta   90.00
_cell.angle_gamma   90.00
#
_symmetry.space_group_name_H-M   'P 1'
#
loop_
_entity.id
_entity.type
_entity.pdbx_description
1 polymer ?
#
loop_
_entity_poly.entity_id
_entity_poly.type
_entity_poly.pdbx_seq_one_letter_code
_entity_poly.pdbx_strand_id
1 'polypeptide(L)'
;MTSWKEYLARQKAGARDNPMAEAAVALGLPVFPCGADKKPLTMHGFKDATTDPARIRTMFSNPAAAMIGVPTGEQTGVVVIDVDRKENRQGGQWLDANSHRMPQTRTIRTGSGGLHIYLLHPGQRVKNSNDKIAPGIDVRGDGGYVIVPPSPGYSVADDAPFAEMPDWIVATLCPPEPVATPVPPRAPRTPTSQGGTPYGLKALDDECQAIDRAGFGSQESTLNAAGLKIGALVAGGELEHGPALAALLSSARSMPSQPGKKPWSPQELERKARRAFEDGMRQPRTAPDRPRDEPEVHPAAGFLARIAERAKKRPQQALPVDPGIMDVDGVLKLFIDHCERTAMSSQPFLALAAGITLVGVLAGRRYRTTTDLRTNCPSSEHSAQLAA
;
A
#
# COMPACT_ATOMS: atom_id res chain seq x y z
N MET A 1 -33.55 -6.58 67.11
CA MET A 1 -33.77 -6.39 65.66
C MET A 1 -33.47 -4.95 65.34
N THR A 2 -32.31 -4.68 64.75
CA THR A 2 -31.84 -3.33 64.40
C THR A 2 -32.84 -2.69 63.44
N SER A 3 -33.27 -1.45 63.72
CA SER A 3 -34.32 -0.77 62.96
C SER A 3 -33.93 -0.63 61.48
N TRP A 4 -34.87 -0.78 60.55
CA TRP A 4 -34.62 -0.52 59.12
C TRP A 4 -34.04 0.89 58.87
N LYS A 5 -34.37 1.86 59.75
CA LYS A 5 -33.74 3.19 59.77
C LYS A 5 -32.27 3.15 60.17
N GLU A 6 -31.87 2.30 61.11
CA GLU A 6 -30.46 2.12 61.51
C GLU A 6 -29.66 1.36 60.44
N TYR A 7 -30.29 0.43 59.71
CA TYR A 7 -29.69 -0.21 58.53
C TYR A 7 -29.44 0.80 57.41
N LEU A 8 -30.44 1.63 57.08
CA LEU A 8 -30.30 2.71 56.10
C LEU A 8 -29.35 3.82 56.57
N ALA A 9 -29.32 4.12 57.87
CA ALA A 9 -28.35 5.06 58.45
C ALA A 9 -26.93 4.50 58.44
N ARG A 10 -26.73 3.18 58.61
CA ARG A 10 -25.43 2.52 58.41
C ARG A 10 -25.01 2.50 56.95
N GLN A 11 -25.94 2.28 56.01
CA GLN A 11 -25.64 2.45 54.57
C GLN A 11 -25.31 3.91 54.21
N LYS A 12 -26.01 4.90 54.78
CA LYS A 12 -25.71 6.33 54.60
C LYS A 12 -24.45 6.79 55.35
N ALA A 13 -24.08 6.15 56.46
CA ALA A 13 -22.87 6.45 57.22
C ALA A 13 -21.61 5.80 56.64
N GLY A 14 -21.74 4.67 55.94
CA GLY A 14 -20.67 4.10 55.10
C GLY A 14 -20.35 4.93 53.83
N ALA A 15 -21.17 5.95 53.55
CA ALA A 15 -20.98 6.92 52.48
C ALA A 15 -20.29 8.22 52.94
N ARG A 16 -19.76 8.26 54.18
CA ARG A 16 -18.98 9.40 54.68
C ARG A 16 -17.49 9.09 54.54
N ASP A 17 -16.85 9.92 53.73
CA ASP A 17 -15.41 10.00 53.46
C ASP A 17 -14.81 8.74 52.81
N ASN A 18 -15.15 8.50 51.53
CA ASN A 18 -14.22 7.75 50.68
C ASN A 18 -13.08 8.72 50.28
N PRO A 19 -11.88 8.62 50.89
CA PRO A 19 -10.80 9.57 50.63
C PRO A 19 -10.35 9.53 49.17
N MET A 20 -10.48 8.39 48.48
CA MET A 20 -10.19 8.30 47.05
C MET A 20 -11.24 9.01 46.20
N ALA A 21 -12.50 8.99 46.59
CA ALA A 21 -13.55 9.74 45.90
C ALA A 21 -13.31 11.25 46.02
N GLU A 22 -13.05 11.75 47.23
CA GLU A 22 -12.79 13.19 47.43
C GLU A 22 -11.47 13.62 46.80
N ALA A 23 -10.43 12.77 46.82
CA ALA A 23 -9.21 13.04 46.06
C ALA A 23 -9.47 13.12 44.56
N ALA A 24 -10.30 12.22 44.01
CA ALA A 24 -10.67 12.25 42.60
C ALA A 24 -11.45 13.52 42.23
N VAL A 25 -12.35 13.98 43.11
CA VAL A 25 -13.06 15.26 42.97
C VAL A 25 -12.09 16.44 43.00
N ALA A 26 -11.13 16.43 43.93
CA ALA A 26 -10.17 17.52 44.11
C ALA A 26 -9.22 17.70 42.91
N LEU A 27 -9.04 16.68 42.06
CA LEU A 27 -8.24 16.79 40.84
C LEU A 27 -8.86 17.76 39.82
N GLY A 28 -10.18 17.93 39.81
CA GLY A 28 -10.88 18.79 38.84
C GLY A 28 -10.78 18.32 37.38
N LEU A 29 -10.28 17.10 37.14
CA LEU A 29 -10.14 16.48 35.83
C LEU A 29 -11.25 15.43 35.60
N PRO A 30 -11.55 15.06 34.34
CA PRO A 30 -12.36 13.89 34.06
C PRO A 30 -11.70 12.64 34.67
N VAL A 31 -12.39 11.98 35.59
CA VAL A 31 -11.86 10.82 36.33
C VAL A 31 -12.82 9.65 36.30
N PHE A 32 -12.29 8.45 36.50
CA PHE A 32 -13.06 7.21 36.68
C PHE A 32 -12.33 6.24 37.63
N PRO A 33 -13.05 5.35 38.32
CA PRO A 33 -12.45 4.38 39.22
C PRO A 33 -11.80 3.23 38.46
N CYS A 34 -10.64 2.81 38.96
CA CYS A 34 -9.94 1.60 38.52
C CYS A 34 -9.79 0.59 39.66
N GLY A 35 -9.75 -0.68 39.31
CA GLY A 35 -9.40 -1.77 40.22
C GLY A 35 -7.91 -1.80 40.56
N ALA A 36 -7.52 -2.69 41.49
CA ALA A 36 -6.12 -2.93 41.84
C ALA A 36 -5.28 -3.45 40.65
N ASP A 37 -5.94 -4.03 39.64
CA ASP A 37 -5.34 -4.46 38.37
C ASP A 37 -5.24 -3.32 37.33
N LYS A 38 -5.50 -2.07 37.76
CA LYS A 38 -5.48 -0.84 36.97
C LYS A 38 -6.56 -0.77 35.87
N LYS A 39 -7.53 -1.69 35.85
CA LYS A 39 -8.60 -1.67 34.84
C LYS A 39 -9.79 -0.81 35.27
N PRO A 40 -10.45 -0.11 34.34
CA PRO A 40 -11.65 0.65 34.63
C PRO A 40 -12.77 -0.23 35.22
N LEU A 41 -13.49 0.29 36.22
CA LEU A 41 -14.64 -0.39 36.86
C LEU A 41 -15.99 0.13 36.39
N THR A 42 -16.01 0.89 35.29
CA THR A 42 -17.18 1.53 34.69
C THR A 42 -17.69 0.73 33.48
N MET A 43 -18.97 0.89 33.14
CA MET A 43 -19.65 0.09 32.11
C MET A 43 -19.02 0.26 30.71
N HIS A 44 -18.64 1.49 30.34
CA HIS A 44 -18.01 1.81 29.06
C HIS A 44 -16.50 2.07 29.21
N GLY A 45 -15.90 1.59 30.30
CA GLY A 45 -14.50 1.81 30.62
C GLY A 45 -14.16 3.29 30.84
N PHE A 46 -12.95 3.70 30.46
CA PHE A 46 -12.46 5.07 30.66
C PHE A 46 -13.32 6.16 29.99
N LYS A 47 -14.21 5.79 29.05
CA LYS A 47 -15.13 6.72 28.38
C LYS A 47 -16.21 7.28 29.31
N ASP A 48 -16.46 6.62 30.44
CA ASP A 48 -17.38 7.11 31.46
C ASP A 48 -16.74 8.17 32.38
N ALA A 49 -15.49 8.58 32.12
CA ALA A 49 -14.81 9.62 32.90
C ALA A 49 -15.64 10.90 33.00
N THR A 50 -15.67 11.50 34.18
CA THR A 50 -16.52 12.66 34.46
C THR A 50 -15.87 13.61 35.46
N THR A 51 -16.25 14.88 35.39
CA THR A 51 -15.88 15.93 36.36
C THR A 51 -16.99 16.20 37.38
N ASP A 52 -18.17 15.59 37.22
CA ASP A 52 -19.31 15.79 38.13
C ASP A 52 -19.03 15.15 39.50
N PRO A 53 -18.89 15.93 40.58
CA PRO A 53 -18.57 15.39 41.90
C PRO A 53 -19.57 14.37 42.41
N ALA A 54 -20.86 14.50 42.07
CA ALA A 54 -21.88 13.54 42.50
C ALA A 54 -21.65 12.19 41.81
N ARG A 55 -21.44 12.20 40.50
CA ARG A 55 -21.18 11.00 39.70
C ARG A 55 -19.84 10.34 40.07
N ILE A 56 -18.80 11.12 40.35
CA ILE A 56 -17.51 10.62 40.86
C ILE A 56 -17.74 9.86 42.18
N ARG A 57 -18.41 10.47 43.16
CA ARG A 57 -18.69 9.81 44.45
C ARG A 57 -19.49 8.51 44.29
N THR A 58 -20.47 8.49 43.38
CA THR A 58 -21.21 7.26 43.05
C THR A 58 -20.32 6.20 42.41
N MET A 59 -19.46 6.57 41.47
CA MET A 59 -18.55 5.61 40.83
C MET A 59 -17.55 4.99 41.82
N PHE A 60 -17.02 5.82 42.73
CA PHE A 60 -16.08 5.38 43.76
C PHE A 60 -16.75 4.71 44.97
N SER A 61 -18.09 4.61 45.03
CA SER A 61 -18.75 3.79 46.06
C SER A 61 -18.58 2.29 45.81
N ASN A 62 -18.03 1.89 44.65
CA ASN A 62 -17.66 0.51 44.37
C ASN A 62 -16.50 0.08 45.30
N PRO A 63 -16.65 -1.00 46.11
CA PRO A 63 -15.59 -1.46 47.02
C PRO A 63 -14.28 -1.85 46.33
N ALA A 64 -14.34 -2.18 45.03
CA ALA A 64 -13.15 -2.52 44.25
C ALA A 64 -12.41 -1.28 43.69
N ALA A 65 -12.96 -0.06 43.85
CA ALA A 65 -12.34 1.17 43.37
C ALA A 65 -11.09 1.53 44.21
N ALA A 66 -9.94 1.05 43.74
CA ALA A 66 -8.66 1.17 44.43
C ALA A 66 -7.77 2.28 43.86
N MET A 67 -8.03 2.73 42.63
CA MET A 67 -7.19 3.71 41.91
C MET A 67 -8.04 4.71 41.13
N ILE A 68 -7.45 5.86 40.81
CA ILE A 68 -8.03 6.92 39.99
C ILE A 68 -7.42 6.86 38.60
N GLY A 69 -8.26 6.64 37.59
CA GLY A 69 -7.92 6.76 36.18
C GLY A 69 -8.29 8.14 35.64
N VAL A 70 -7.41 8.69 34.79
CA VAL A 70 -7.65 9.92 34.02
C VAL A 70 -7.44 9.61 32.54
N PRO A 71 -8.37 9.93 31.64
CA PRO A 71 -8.18 9.74 30.21
C PRO A 71 -7.08 10.65 29.68
N THR A 72 -6.38 10.22 28.65
CA THR A 72 -5.34 10.99 27.94
C THR A 72 -5.80 11.36 26.54
N GLY A 73 -5.05 12.26 25.91
CA GLY A 73 -5.30 12.77 24.57
C GLY A 73 -6.07 14.08 24.56
N GLU A 74 -6.71 14.36 23.44
CA GLU A 74 -7.50 15.59 23.21
C GLU A 74 -8.50 15.87 24.35
N GLN A 75 -9.13 14.84 24.92
CA GLN A 75 -10.14 14.98 25.97
C GLN A 75 -9.64 15.71 27.23
N THR A 76 -8.37 15.55 27.58
CA THR A 76 -7.75 16.18 28.76
C THR A 76 -6.62 17.13 28.38
N GLY A 77 -6.34 17.27 27.08
CA GLY A 77 -5.27 18.13 26.58
C GLY A 77 -3.87 17.65 26.93
N VAL A 78 -3.69 16.39 27.32
CA VAL A 78 -2.38 15.84 27.73
C VAL A 78 -2.04 14.53 27.06
N VAL A 79 -0.76 14.34 26.76
CA VAL A 79 -0.15 13.07 26.34
C VAL A 79 0.87 12.67 27.40
N VAL A 80 0.94 11.38 27.72
CA VAL A 80 1.89 10.87 28.71
C VAL A 80 2.91 9.97 28.05
N ILE A 81 4.19 10.25 28.28
CA ILE A 81 5.30 9.34 27.99
C ILE A 81 5.53 8.49 29.23
N ASP A 82 5.21 7.21 29.12
CA ASP A 82 5.34 6.19 30.18
C ASP A 82 6.68 5.47 30.01
N VAL A 83 7.61 5.80 30.90
CA VAL A 83 8.98 5.31 30.92
C VAL A 83 9.05 4.09 31.85
N ASP A 84 9.13 2.89 31.28
CA ASP A 84 9.34 1.66 32.05
C ASP A 84 10.83 1.48 32.38
N ARG A 85 11.12 1.25 33.67
CA ARG A 85 12.48 1.10 34.24
C ARG A 85 12.77 -0.32 34.74
N LYS A 86 11.97 -1.33 34.37
CA LYS A 86 12.24 -2.74 34.69
C LYS A 86 13.54 -3.23 34.06
N GLU A 87 14.18 -4.23 34.67
CA GLU A 87 15.49 -4.79 34.26
C GLU A 87 15.59 -5.18 32.77
N ASN A 88 14.48 -5.58 32.14
CA ASN A 88 14.44 -5.98 30.72
C ASN A 88 14.04 -4.84 29.75
N ARG A 89 13.93 -3.60 30.22
CA ARG A 89 13.47 -2.44 29.43
C ARG A 89 14.46 -1.28 29.58
N GLN A 90 14.79 -0.61 28.48
CA GLN A 90 15.83 0.43 28.44
C GLN A 90 15.26 1.86 28.58
N GLY A 91 14.03 2.02 29.08
CA GLY A 91 13.36 3.33 29.15
C GLY A 91 14.12 4.35 30.01
N GLY A 92 14.72 3.90 31.12
CA GLY A 92 15.57 4.75 31.97
C GLY A 92 16.79 5.30 31.21
N GLN A 93 17.51 4.44 30.49
CA GLN A 93 18.68 4.84 29.71
C GLN A 93 18.32 5.81 28.59
N TRP A 94 17.17 5.58 27.94
CA TRP A 94 16.65 6.49 26.93
C TRP A 94 16.35 7.87 27.52
N LEU A 95 15.73 7.92 28.72
CA LEU A 95 15.44 9.19 29.37
C LEU A 95 16.72 9.92 29.77
N ASP A 96 17.71 9.22 30.31
CA ASP A 96 18.99 9.83 30.69
C ASP A 96 19.69 10.44 29.47
N ALA A 97 19.73 9.71 28.35
CA ALA A 97 20.32 10.17 27.09
C ALA A 97 19.58 11.36 26.46
N ASN A 98 18.25 11.45 26.64
CA ASN A 98 17.43 12.50 26.04
C ASN A 98 17.00 13.60 27.02
N SER A 99 17.41 13.51 28.29
CA SER A 99 17.01 14.42 29.38
C SER A 99 17.24 15.89 29.03
N HIS A 100 18.35 16.21 28.39
CA HIS A 100 18.71 17.55 27.92
C HIS A 100 17.77 18.12 26.83
N ARG A 101 16.96 17.28 26.18
CA ARG A 101 15.98 17.63 25.13
C ARG A 101 14.54 17.54 25.63
N MET A 102 14.34 17.14 26.88
CA MET A 102 13.04 17.05 27.53
C MET A 102 12.81 18.31 28.37
N PRO A 103 11.66 18.98 28.23
CA PRO A 103 11.34 20.11 29.08
C PRO A 103 11.07 19.64 30.51
N GLN A 104 11.32 20.51 31.49
CA GLN A 104 10.81 20.28 32.84
C GLN A 104 9.28 20.34 32.79
N THR A 105 8.61 19.31 33.28
CA THR A 105 7.15 19.17 33.22
C THR A 105 6.65 18.26 34.33
N ARG A 106 5.34 18.29 34.59
CA ARG A 106 4.67 17.39 35.53
C ARG A 106 5.11 15.94 35.32
N THR A 107 5.69 15.36 36.35
CA THR A 107 6.21 13.99 36.30
C THR A 107 5.71 13.19 37.49
N ILE A 108 5.14 12.01 37.23
CA ILE A 108 4.63 11.10 38.25
C ILE A 108 5.49 9.84 38.29
N ARG A 109 5.91 9.43 39.48
CA ARG A 109 6.56 8.13 39.71
C ARG A 109 5.51 7.04 39.77
N THR A 110 5.74 5.93 39.09
CA THR A 110 4.82 4.79 39.05
C THR A 110 5.22 3.70 40.04
N GLY A 111 4.27 2.82 40.41
CA GLY A 111 4.50 1.79 41.41
C GLY A 111 5.53 0.72 41.01
N SER A 112 5.86 0.63 39.72
CA SER A 112 6.92 -0.24 39.21
C SER A 112 8.29 0.43 39.14
N GLY A 113 8.43 1.66 39.66
CA GLY A 113 9.68 2.43 39.62
C GLY A 113 9.90 3.23 38.33
N GLY A 114 8.93 3.24 37.41
CA GLY A 114 8.94 4.04 36.19
C GLY A 114 8.49 5.48 36.39
N LEU A 115 8.36 6.22 35.28
CA LEU A 115 7.92 7.63 35.27
C LEU A 115 6.84 7.85 34.21
N HIS A 116 5.78 8.57 34.57
CA HIS A 116 4.85 9.19 33.63
C HIS A 116 5.25 10.65 33.47
N ILE A 117 5.73 11.04 32.28
CA ILE A 117 6.06 12.41 31.93
C ILE A 117 4.89 12.99 31.15
N TYR A 118 4.23 14.03 31.69
CA TYR A 118 3.05 14.63 31.09
C TYR A 118 3.46 15.79 30.19
N LEU A 119 2.91 15.83 28.98
CA LEU A 119 3.12 16.89 28.00
C LEU A 119 1.77 17.36 27.47
N LEU A 120 1.68 18.61 27.04
CA LEU A 120 0.49 19.14 26.39
C LEU A 120 0.24 18.40 25.07
N HIS A 121 -1.03 18.17 24.77
CA HIS A 121 -1.46 17.53 23.54
C HIS A 121 -1.18 18.46 22.33
N PRO A 122 -0.51 18.00 21.27
CA PRO A 122 0.00 18.86 20.19
C PRO A 122 -1.06 19.33 19.18
N GLY A 123 -2.35 19.30 19.54
CA GLY A 123 -3.48 19.64 18.65
C GLY A 123 -3.77 18.66 17.50
N GLN A 124 -2.88 17.70 17.24
CA GLN A 124 -3.04 16.65 16.24
C GLN A 124 -3.10 15.27 16.89
N ARG A 125 -3.76 14.31 16.22
CA ARG A 125 -4.04 13.00 16.80
C ARG A 125 -2.76 12.24 17.18
N VAL A 126 -2.63 11.89 18.45
CA VAL A 126 -1.56 11.06 19.01
C VAL A 126 -2.13 9.70 19.40
N LYS A 127 -1.77 8.62 18.68
CA LYS A 127 -2.23 7.27 19.04
C LYS A 127 -1.49 6.74 20.27
N ASN A 128 -2.15 5.89 21.05
CA ASN A 128 -1.45 5.02 21.99
C ASN A 128 -0.48 4.11 21.24
N SER A 129 0.72 3.94 21.79
CA SER A 129 1.72 3.03 21.22
C SER A 129 2.66 2.52 22.28
N ASN A 130 3.17 1.30 22.09
CA ASN A 130 4.21 0.74 22.93
C ASN A 130 5.51 0.70 22.13
N ASP A 131 6.62 1.06 22.76
CA ASP A 131 7.98 1.00 22.19
C ASP A 131 8.19 1.76 20.86
N LYS A 132 7.29 2.69 20.50
CA LYS A 132 7.36 3.41 19.22
C LYS A 132 8.50 4.44 19.19
N ILE A 133 8.73 5.12 20.31
CA ILE A 133 9.82 6.09 20.44
C ILE A 133 11.15 5.36 20.66
N ALA A 134 11.15 4.43 21.62
CA ALA A 134 12.28 3.56 21.92
C ALA A 134 11.79 2.37 22.78
N PRO A 135 12.56 1.27 22.86
CA PRO A 135 12.28 0.18 23.78
C PRO A 135 12.17 0.66 25.24
N GLY A 136 11.05 0.37 25.89
CA GLY A 136 10.75 0.85 27.25
C GLY A 136 10.01 2.17 27.31
N ILE A 137 9.63 2.75 26.18
CA ILE A 137 8.90 4.03 26.10
C ILE A 137 7.53 3.79 25.48
N ASP A 138 6.51 3.81 26.33
CA ASP A 138 5.10 3.73 25.93
C ASP A 138 4.49 5.14 25.86
N VAL A 139 3.48 5.32 25.01
CA VAL A 139 2.79 6.59 24.77
C VAL A 139 1.33 6.40 25.08
N ARG A 140 0.79 7.23 25.98
CA ARG A 140 -0.64 7.33 26.28
C ARG A 140 -1.18 8.63 25.68
N GLY A 141 -1.78 8.50 24.50
CA GLY A 141 -2.39 9.59 23.74
C GLY A 141 -3.90 9.46 23.69
N ASP A 142 -4.50 9.77 22.54
CA ASP A 142 -5.94 9.72 22.28
C ASP A 142 -6.54 8.33 22.51
N GLY A 143 -7.61 8.31 23.30
CA GLY A 143 -8.29 7.08 23.70
C GLY A 143 -7.47 6.20 24.64
N GLY A 144 -6.45 6.78 25.29
CA GLY A 144 -5.71 6.18 26.38
C GLY A 144 -6.18 6.67 27.74
N TYR A 145 -5.56 6.14 28.80
CA TYR A 145 -5.70 6.66 30.15
C TYR A 145 -4.46 6.32 30.97
N VAL A 146 -4.31 7.01 32.09
CA VAL A 146 -3.24 6.78 33.08
C VAL A 146 -3.84 6.70 34.47
N ILE A 147 -3.13 6.03 35.38
CA ILE A 147 -3.41 6.11 36.81
C ILE A 147 -2.64 7.29 37.39
N VAL A 148 -3.31 8.05 38.27
CA VAL A 148 -2.77 9.29 38.86
C VAL A 148 -2.70 9.22 40.39
N PRO A 149 -1.83 10.01 41.05
CA PRO A 149 -1.88 10.19 42.49
C PRO A 149 -3.24 10.74 42.95
N PRO A 150 -3.69 10.45 44.17
CA PRO A 150 -2.98 9.72 45.24
C PRO A 150 -3.18 8.19 45.19
N SER A 151 -3.41 7.59 44.01
CA SER A 151 -3.53 6.12 43.89
C SER A 151 -2.29 5.40 44.45
N PRO A 152 -2.45 4.22 45.10
CA PRO A 152 -1.34 3.48 45.68
C PRO A 152 -0.20 3.22 44.68
N GLY A 153 1.03 3.55 45.08
CA GLY A 153 2.22 3.41 44.25
C GLY A 153 2.45 4.55 43.25
N TYR A 154 1.61 5.59 43.23
CA TYR A 154 1.81 6.76 42.36
C TYR A 154 2.07 8.00 43.21
N SER A 155 3.18 8.69 42.93
CA SER A 155 3.56 9.92 43.64
C SER A 155 4.09 10.97 42.67
N VAL A 156 3.93 12.24 43.03
CA VAL A 156 4.49 13.35 42.25
C VAL A 156 6.01 13.34 42.40
N ALA A 157 6.72 13.25 41.29
CA ALA A 157 8.17 13.35 41.22
C ALA A 157 8.62 14.79 40.89
N ASP A 158 7.89 15.48 40.02
CA ASP A 158 8.03 16.90 39.73
C ASP A 158 6.64 17.52 39.58
N ASP A 159 6.38 18.59 40.33
CA ASP A 159 5.09 19.28 40.37
C ASP A 159 4.99 20.46 39.38
N ALA A 160 5.91 20.56 38.42
CA ALA A 160 5.89 21.57 37.37
C ALA A 160 4.56 21.60 36.57
N PRO A 161 4.21 22.73 35.93
CA PRO A 161 3.14 22.80 34.94
C PRO A 161 3.36 21.82 33.78
N PHE A 162 2.30 21.52 33.02
CA PHE A 162 2.44 20.77 31.77
C PHE A 162 3.19 21.61 30.74
N ALA A 163 4.29 21.08 30.22
CA ALA A 163 5.06 21.70 29.16
C ALA A 163 4.57 21.26 27.77
N GLU A 164 4.86 22.09 26.76
CA GLU A 164 4.64 21.74 25.36
C GLU A 164 5.41 20.47 24.97
N MET A 165 4.80 19.66 24.09
CA MET A 165 5.46 18.48 23.56
C MET A 165 6.61 18.89 22.63
N PRO A 166 7.85 18.41 22.85
CA PRO A 166 8.96 18.73 21.96
C PRO A 166 8.74 18.30 20.52
N ASP A 167 9.10 19.15 19.57
CA ASP A 167 8.89 18.92 18.12
C ASP A 167 9.41 17.56 17.64
N TRP A 168 10.53 17.09 18.19
CA TRP A 168 11.11 15.80 17.81
C TRP A 168 10.27 14.60 18.26
N ILE A 169 9.54 14.72 19.38
CA ILE A 169 8.54 13.74 19.81
C ILE A 169 7.32 13.83 18.91
N VAL A 170 6.84 15.04 18.61
CA VAL A 170 5.71 15.27 17.69
C VAL A 170 5.97 14.62 16.34
N ALA A 171 7.14 14.86 15.74
CA ALA A 171 7.54 14.28 14.46
C ALA A 171 7.58 12.75 14.47
N THR A 172 7.94 12.14 15.61
CA THR A 172 8.00 10.68 15.78
C THR A 172 6.60 10.07 15.94
N LEU A 173 5.73 10.73 16.72
CA LEU A 173 4.40 10.21 17.05
C LEU A 173 3.36 10.47 15.97
N CYS A 174 3.47 11.61 15.33
CA CYS A 174 2.58 12.12 14.31
C CYS A 174 3.40 12.43 13.05
N PRO A 175 3.94 11.39 12.37
CA PRO A 175 4.59 11.62 11.10
C PRO A 175 3.57 12.30 10.17
N PRO A 176 3.99 13.31 9.38
CA PRO A 176 3.11 13.97 8.45
C PRO A 176 2.41 12.90 7.62
N GLU A 177 1.08 12.99 7.51
CA GLU A 177 0.38 12.13 6.55
C GLU A 177 1.10 12.29 5.21
N PRO A 178 1.46 11.18 4.54
CA PRO A 178 2.01 11.29 3.21
C PRO A 178 1.01 12.13 2.43
N VAL A 179 1.43 13.31 1.99
CA VAL A 179 0.61 14.17 1.15
C VAL A 179 0.18 13.28 0.00
N ALA A 180 -1.08 12.87 0.00
CA ALA A 180 -1.64 12.12 -1.09
C ALA A 180 -1.50 13.07 -2.29
N THR A 181 -0.47 12.85 -3.11
CA THR A 181 -0.42 13.47 -4.42
C THR A 181 -1.77 13.20 -5.03
N PRO A 182 -2.54 14.22 -5.44
CA PRO A 182 -3.82 14.00 -6.08
C PRO A 182 -3.49 13.25 -7.37
N VAL A 183 -3.63 11.93 -7.33
CA VAL A 183 -3.61 11.11 -8.52
C VAL A 183 -4.83 11.60 -9.29
N PRO A 184 -4.66 12.21 -10.48
CA PRO A 184 -5.82 12.62 -11.27
C PRO A 184 -6.73 11.40 -11.41
N PRO A 185 -8.07 11.55 -11.29
CA PRO A 185 -8.98 10.43 -11.36
C PRO A 185 -8.71 9.67 -12.65
N ARG A 186 -8.05 8.52 -12.52
CA ARG A 186 -7.76 7.66 -13.66
C ARG A 186 -9.11 7.18 -14.14
N ALA A 187 -9.39 7.32 -15.43
CA ALA A 187 -10.63 6.84 -16.02
C ALA A 187 -10.89 5.41 -15.51
N PRO A 188 -12.10 5.12 -14.98
CA PRO A 188 -12.39 3.82 -14.39
C PRO A 188 -11.99 2.74 -15.36
N ARG A 189 -11.04 1.89 -14.94
CA ARG A 189 -10.79 0.63 -15.65
C ARG A 189 -12.09 -0.13 -15.51
N THR A 190 -12.83 -0.28 -16.60
CA THR A 190 -14.13 -0.95 -16.58
C THR A 190 -13.92 -2.30 -15.91
N PRO A 191 -14.55 -2.54 -14.74
CA PRO A 191 -14.50 -3.83 -14.10
C PRO A 191 -14.89 -4.86 -15.15
N THR A 192 -14.16 -5.97 -15.20
CA THR A 192 -14.62 -7.10 -16.00
C THR A 192 -16.02 -7.51 -15.50
N SER A 193 -16.77 -8.32 -16.25
CA SER A 193 -18.09 -8.83 -15.84
C SER A 193 -18.12 -9.56 -14.48
N GLN A 194 -16.96 -9.73 -13.82
CA GLN A 194 -16.78 -10.33 -12.50
C GLN A 194 -16.57 -9.31 -11.36
N GLY A 195 -16.76 -8.00 -11.60
CA GLY A 195 -16.79 -7.00 -10.53
C GLY A 195 -15.41 -6.58 -10.00
N GLY A 196 -14.36 -6.66 -10.82
CA GLY A 196 -13.02 -6.17 -10.48
C GLY A 196 -12.02 -6.29 -11.62
N THR A 197 -10.79 -5.80 -11.39
CA THR A 197 -9.63 -6.04 -12.26
C THR A 197 -8.99 -7.40 -11.95
N PRO A 198 -8.20 -8.00 -12.86
CA PRO A 198 -7.50 -9.26 -12.58
C PRO A 198 -6.60 -9.20 -11.34
N TYR A 199 -5.98 -8.03 -11.08
CA TYR A 199 -5.19 -7.80 -9.88
C TYR A 199 -6.07 -7.74 -8.62
N GLY A 200 -7.14 -6.94 -8.66
CA GLY A 200 -8.07 -6.80 -7.54
C GLY A 200 -8.70 -8.13 -7.16
N LEU A 201 -9.15 -8.91 -8.15
CA LEU A 201 -9.76 -10.22 -7.94
C LEU A 201 -8.76 -11.24 -7.36
N LYS A 202 -7.52 -11.27 -7.85
CA LYS A 202 -6.47 -12.15 -7.28
C LYS A 202 -6.14 -11.77 -5.84
N ALA A 203 -6.02 -10.47 -5.55
CA ALA A 203 -5.78 -9.99 -4.21
C ALA A 203 -6.95 -10.29 -3.27
N LEU A 204 -8.20 -10.15 -3.74
CA LEU A 204 -9.39 -10.54 -2.99
C LEU A 204 -9.37 -12.03 -2.62
N ASP A 205 -9.07 -12.90 -3.59
CA ASP A 205 -8.95 -14.35 -3.36
C ASP A 205 -7.84 -14.69 -2.34
N ASP A 206 -6.68 -14.06 -2.45
CA ASP A 206 -5.57 -14.27 -1.51
C ASP A 206 -5.92 -13.87 -0.07
N GLU A 207 -6.60 -12.74 0.11
CA GLU A 207 -7.01 -12.30 1.45
C GLU A 207 -8.14 -13.17 2.02
N CYS A 208 -9.09 -13.64 1.19
CA CYS A 208 -10.10 -14.61 1.61
C CYS A 208 -9.47 -15.94 2.05
N GLN A 209 -8.52 -16.47 1.26
CA GLN A 209 -7.77 -17.68 1.63
C GLN A 209 -6.94 -17.50 2.90
N ALA A 210 -6.40 -16.31 3.14
CA ALA A 210 -5.68 -16.00 4.38
C ALA A 210 -6.60 -16.07 5.61
N ILE A 211 -7.84 -15.57 5.49
CA ILE A 211 -8.87 -15.69 6.53
C ILE A 211 -9.20 -17.16 6.79
N ASP A 212 -9.46 -17.93 5.72
CA ASP A 212 -9.89 -19.31 5.81
C ASP A 212 -8.81 -20.22 6.43
N ARG A 213 -7.52 -19.91 6.17
CA ARG A 213 -6.37 -20.65 6.71
C ARG A 213 -5.86 -20.10 8.05
N ALA A 214 -6.46 -19.06 8.60
CA ALA A 214 -5.96 -18.42 9.81
C ALA A 214 -6.03 -19.36 11.02
N GLY A 215 -4.86 -19.64 11.61
CA GLY A 215 -4.75 -20.46 12.81
C GLY A 215 -5.38 -19.79 14.03
N PHE A 216 -5.83 -20.60 14.99
CA PHE A 216 -6.44 -20.11 16.23
C PHE A 216 -5.53 -19.11 16.94
N GLY A 217 -6.10 -17.96 17.33
CA GLY A 217 -5.37 -16.84 17.94
C GLY A 217 -4.92 -15.75 16.96
N SER A 218 -4.74 -16.04 15.67
CA SER A 218 -4.40 -15.04 14.63
C SER A 218 -5.60 -14.55 13.82
N GLN A 219 -6.71 -15.27 13.92
CA GLN A 219 -7.97 -15.07 13.20
C GLN A 219 -8.48 -13.62 13.16
N GLU A 220 -8.55 -12.95 14.32
CA GLU A 220 -9.06 -11.58 14.40
C GLU A 220 -8.11 -10.57 13.74
N SER A 221 -6.80 -10.70 13.96
CA SER A 221 -5.82 -9.84 13.30
C SER A 221 -5.80 -10.04 11.79
N THR A 222 -5.96 -11.27 11.31
CA THR A 222 -6.02 -11.60 9.88
C THR A 222 -7.28 -11.02 9.23
N LEU A 223 -8.45 -11.15 9.87
CA LEU A 223 -9.69 -10.55 9.38
C LEU A 223 -9.60 -9.03 9.29
N ASN A 224 -9.02 -8.39 10.31
CA ASN A 224 -8.84 -6.93 10.31
C ASN A 224 -7.87 -6.49 9.20
N ALA A 225 -6.76 -7.19 9.01
CA ALA A 225 -5.79 -6.89 7.96
C ALA A 225 -6.38 -7.08 6.55
N ALA A 226 -7.11 -8.18 6.34
CA ALA A 226 -7.80 -8.46 5.08
C ALA A 226 -8.87 -7.38 4.77
N GLY A 227 -9.68 -7.01 5.76
CA GLY A 227 -10.68 -5.95 5.61
C GLY A 227 -10.07 -4.62 5.17
N LEU A 228 -8.97 -4.20 5.81
CA LEU A 228 -8.26 -2.97 5.44
C LEU A 228 -7.76 -3.01 3.97
N LYS A 229 -7.14 -4.11 3.55
CA LYS A 229 -6.58 -4.24 2.20
C LYS A 229 -7.66 -4.29 1.12
N ILE A 230 -8.74 -5.04 1.36
CA ILE A 230 -9.86 -5.16 0.41
C ILE A 230 -10.56 -3.80 0.27
N GLY A 231 -10.82 -3.11 1.40
CA GLY A 231 -11.40 -1.75 1.39
C GLY A 231 -10.53 -0.76 0.62
N ALA A 232 -9.21 -0.82 0.78
CA ALA A 232 -8.25 -0.01 0.04
C ALA A 232 -8.32 -0.25 -1.48
N LEU A 233 -8.47 -1.51 -1.92
CA LEU A 233 -8.60 -1.88 -3.34
C LEU A 233 -9.92 -1.40 -3.96
N VAL A 234 -11.00 -1.41 -3.18
CA VAL A 234 -12.29 -0.85 -3.60
C VAL A 234 -12.18 0.67 -3.78
N ALA A 235 -11.57 1.36 -2.82
CA ALA A 235 -11.32 2.80 -2.94
C ALA A 235 -10.36 3.16 -4.08
N GLY A 236 -9.42 2.28 -4.42
CA GLY A 236 -8.54 2.41 -5.58
C GLY A 236 -9.18 2.04 -6.93
N GLY A 237 -10.44 1.59 -6.95
CA GLY A 237 -11.15 1.20 -8.18
C GLY A 237 -10.70 -0.14 -8.78
N GLU A 238 -10.00 -0.97 -8.02
CA GLU A 238 -9.58 -2.32 -8.46
C GLU A 238 -10.66 -3.38 -8.21
N LEU A 239 -11.60 -3.11 -7.30
CA LEU A 239 -12.71 -3.98 -6.92
C LEU A 239 -14.02 -3.21 -6.82
N GLU A 240 -15.13 -3.84 -7.16
CA GLU A 240 -16.46 -3.30 -6.88
C GLU A 240 -16.85 -3.52 -5.41
N HIS A 241 -17.45 -2.50 -4.80
CA HIS A 241 -17.79 -2.48 -3.38
C HIS A 241 -18.67 -3.67 -2.95
N GLY A 242 -19.76 -3.94 -3.68
CA GLY A 242 -20.73 -4.97 -3.32
C GLY A 242 -20.13 -6.39 -3.31
N PRO A 243 -19.57 -6.87 -4.43
CA PRO A 243 -18.94 -8.19 -4.50
C PRO A 243 -17.79 -8.37 -3.51
N ALA A 244 -16.92 -7.36 -3.35
CA ALA A 244 -15.78 -7.45 -2.45
C ALA A 244 -16.20 -7.56 -0.98
N LEU A 245 -17.18 -6.77 -0.55
CA LEU A 245 -17.69 -6.84 0.82
C LEU A 245 -18.42 -8.16 1.07
N ALA A 246 -19.20 -8.66 0.10
CA ALA A 246 -19.89 -9.94 0.22
C ALA A 246 -18.90 -11.11 0.40
N ALA A 247 -17.82 -11.14 -0.39
CA ALA A 247 -16.77 -12.16 -0.27
C ALA A 247 -16.09 -12.11 1.11
N LEU A 248 -15.71 -10.92 1.59
CA LEU A 248 -15.10 -10.73 2.91
C LEU A 248 -16.02 -11.23 4.04
N LEU A 249 -17.31 -10.86 4.00
CA LEU A 249 -18.28 -11.30 5.00
C LEU A 249 -18.51 -12.81 4.96
N SER A 250 -18.47 -13.42 3.78
CA SER A 250 -18.57 -14.87 3.61
C SER A 250 -17.40 -15.59 4.29
N SER A 251 -16.15 -15.20 4.02
CA SER A 251 -14.98 -15.78 4.68
C SER A 251 -14.96 -15.52 6.19
N ALA A 252 -15.38 -14.33 6.63
CA ALA A 252 -15.51 -14.02 8.06
C ALA A 252 -16.47 -14.99 8.77
N ARG A 253 -17.63 -15.28 8.17
CA ARG A 253 -18.64 -16.20 8.72
C ARG A 253 -18.18 -17.66 8.75
N SER A 254 -17.31 -18.06 7.82
CA SER A 254 -16.75 -19.41 7.74
C SER A 254 -15.62 -19.68 8.76
N MET A 255 -15.22 -18.67 9.53
CA MET A 255 -14.10 -18.77 10.46
C MET A 255 -14.40 -19.74 11.63
N PRO A 256 -13.56 -20.78 11.86
CA PRO A 256 -13.82 -21.75 12.91
C PRO A 256 -13.62 -21.13 14.30
N SER A 257 -14.53 -21.43 15.22
CA SER A 257 -14.37 -21.02 16.62
C SER A 257 -13.34 -21.91 17.34
N GLN A 258 -12.44 -21.28 18.10
CA GLN A 258 -11.41 -22.02 18.85
C GLN A 258 -12.06 -22.87 19.96
N PRO A 259 -11.76 -24.19 20.05
CA PRO A 259 -12.23 -25.03 21.14
C PRO A 259 -11.78 -24.50 22.50
N GLY A 260 -12.70 -24.43 23.48
CA GLY A 260 -12.41 -23.93 24.83
C GLY A 260 -12.46 -22.41 24.99
N LYS A 261 -12.73 -21.64 23.93
CA LYS A 261 -13.05 -20.20 24.02
C LYS A 261 -14.51 -19.92 23.65
N LYS A 262 -14.97 -18.71 23.99
CA LYS A 262 -16.29 -18.24 23.56
C LYS A 262 -16.37 -18.29 22.03
N PRO A 263 -17.40 -18.92 21.44
CA PRO A 263 -17.54 -19.01 20.00
C PRO A 263 -17.79 -17.64 19.38
N TRP A 264 -17.37 -17.47 18.12
CA TRP A 264 -17.59 -16.25 17.38
C TRP A 264 -19.09 -16.01 17.16
N SER A 265 -19.55 -14.79 17.44
CA SER A 265 -20.89 -14.35 17.03
C SER A 265 -20.85 -13.89 15.57
N PRO A 266 -21.77 -14.35 14.70
CA PRO A 266 -21.85 -13.88 13.32
C PRO A 266 -21.97 -12.35 13.24
N GLN A 267 -22.76 -11.74 14.12
CA GLN A 267 -22.95 -10.28 14.17
C GLN A 267 -21.67 -9.54 14.59
N GLU A 268 -20.87 -10.15 15.47
CA GLU A 268 -19.60 -9.56 15.91
C GLU A 268 -18.57 -9.59 14.77
N LEU A 269 -18.46 -10.70 14.06
CA LEU A 269 -17.57 -10.86 12.90
C LEU A 269 -17.94 -9.88 11.78
N GLU A 270 -19.24 -9.76 11.46
CA GLU A 270 -19.71 -8.79 10.46
C GLU A 270 -19.37 -7.36 10.84
N ARG A 271 -19.61 -6.97 12.10
CA ARG A 271 -19.28 -5.63 12.58
C ARG A 271 -17.78 -5.34 12.49
N LYS A 272 -16.94 -6.31 12.89
CA LYS A 272 -15.47 -6.17 12.80
C LYS A 272 -15.00 -6.06 11.34
N ALA A 273 -15.52 -6.92 10.46
CA ALA A 273 -15.18 -6.93 9.04
C ALA A 273 -15.60 -5.62 8.34
N ARG A 274 -16.83 -5.15 8.57
CA ARG A 274 -17.33 -3.88 8.00
C ARG A 274 -16.50 -2.68 8.47
N ARG A 275 -16.20 -2.61 9.76
CA ARG A 275 -15.36 -1.54 10.32
C ARG A 275 -13.97 -1.52 9.66
N ALA A 276 -13.32 -2.68 9.55
CA ALA A 276 -12.01 -2.78 8.92
C ALA A 276 -12.06 -2.41 7.43
N PHE A 277 -13.11 -2.82 6.72
CA PHE A 277 -13.34 -2.48 5.32
C PHE A 277 -13.53 -0.97 5.13
N GLU A 278 -14.38 -0.32 5.92
CA GLU A 278 -14.61 1.13 5.91
C GLU A 278 -13.35 1.91 6.26
N ASP A 279 -12.59 1.46 7.27
CA ASP A 279 -11.31 2.04 7.64
C ASP A 279 -10.29 1.92 6.48
N GLY A 280 -10.32 0.80 5.74
CA GLY A 280 -9.47 0.54 4.57
C GLY A 280 -9.80 1.43 3.38
N MET A 281 -11.08 1.73 3.15
CA MET A 281 -11.52 2.63 2.08
C MET A 281 -10.95 4.06 2.21
N ARG A 282 -10.50 4.46 3.41
CA ARG A 282 -9.84 5.76 3.62
C ARG A 282 -8.42 5.82 3.05
N GLN A 283 -7.84 4.69 2.68
CA GLN A 283 -6.48 4.60 2.13
C GLN A 283 -6.51 3.91 0.77
N PRO A 284 -6.82 4.63 -0.32
CA PRO A 284 -6.94 4.04 -1.65
C PRO A 284 -5.64 3.33 -2.08
N ARG A 285 -5.77 2.09 -2.56
CA ARG A 285 -4.65 1.29 -3.09
C ARG A 285 -4.98 0.83 -4.50
N THR A 286 -4.08 1.14 -5.43
CA THR A 286 -4.15 0.65 -6.81
C THR A 286 -3.10 -0.44 -7.05
N ALA A 287 -3.27 -1.20 -8.13
CA ALA A 287 -2.20 -2.06 -8.60
C ALA A 287 -0.93 -1.22 -8.82
N PRO A 288 0.26 -1.68 -8.37
CA PRO A 288 1.51 -1.01 -8.74
C PRO A 288 1.58 -0.94 -10.26
N ASP A 289 2.13 0.15 -10.79
CA ASP A 289 2.45 0.19 -12.20
C ASP A 289 3.44 -0.94 -12.46
N ARG A 290 2.92 -2.01 -13.05
CA ARG A 290 3.78 -2.93 -13.77
C ARG A 290 4.52 -2.01 -14.74
N PRO A 291 5.87 -2.05 -14.81
CA PRO A 291 6.49 -1.74 -16.09
C PRO A 291 5.62 -2.52 -17.07
N ARG A 292 5.05 -1.84 -18.08
CA ARG A 292 4.64 -2.61 -19.23
C ARG A 292 5.86 -3.48 -19.48
N ASP A 293 5.69 -4.79 -19.62
CA ASP A 293 6.63 -5.49 -20.47
C ASP A 293 6.63 -4.61 -21.72
N GLU A 294 7.66 -3.75 -21.86
CA GLU A 294 7.90 -3.06 -23.11
C GLU A 294 7.88 -4.23 -24.05
N PRO A 295 6.87 -4.34 -24.94
CA PRO A 295 6.60 -5.57 -25.64
C PRO A 295 7.91 -5.98 -26.22
N GLU A 296 8.52 -7.03 -25.63
CA GLU A 296 9.96 -7.27 -25.72
C GLU A 296 10.25 -7.20 -27.19
N VAL A 297 10.89 -6.10 -27.61
CA VAL A 297 10.82 -5.68 -29.00
C VAL A 297 11.47 -6.82 -29.73
N HIS A 298 10.63 -7.65 -30.37
CA HIS A 298 11.07 -8.92 -30.94
C HIS A 298 12.34 -8.60 -31.71
N PRO A 299 13.44 -9.36 -31.62
CA PRO A 299 14.72 -8.93 -32.21
C PRO A 299 14.59 -8.59 -33.71
N ALA A 300 13.57 -9.15 -34.37
CA ALA A 300 13.17 -8.82 -35.74
C ALA A 300 12.24 -7.60 -35.93
N ALA A 301 11.76 -6.92 -34.90
CA ALA A 301 10.78 -5.82 -35.01
C ALA A 301 11.37 -4.61 -35.75
N GLY A 302 12.65 -4.29 -35.55
CA GLY A 302 13.35 -3.29 -36.36
C GLY A 302 13.48 -3.71 -37.83
N PHE A 303 13.64 -5.02 -38.09
CA PHE A 303 13.69 -5.58 -39.44
C PHE A 303 12.30 -5.56 -40.11
N LEU A 304 11.25 -5.97 -39.40
CA LEU A 304 9.86 -5.95 -39.86
C LEU A 304 9.36 -4.52 -40.08
N ALA A 305 9.73 -3.56 -39.24
CA ALA A 305 9.43 -2.14 -39.42
C ALA A 305 10.10 -1.59 -40.68
N ARG A 306 11.37 -1.94 -40.93
CA ARG A 306 12.07 -1.59 -42.18
C ARG A 306 11.43 -2.22 -43.41
N ILE A 307 10.99 -3.48 -43.33
CA ILE A 307 10.25 -4.14 -44.42
C ILE A 307 8.92 -3.42 -44.66
N ALA A 308 8.17 -3.08 -43.61
CA ALA A 308 6.90 -2.38 -43.72
C ALA A 308 7.06 -0.96 -44.27
N GLU A 309 8.11 -0.23 -43.88
CA GLU A 309 8.45 1.07 -44.49
C GLU A 309 8.84 0.93 -45.97
N ARG A 310 9.63 -0.10 -46.32
CA ARG A 310 9.98 -0.39 -47.72
C ARG A 310 8.75 -0.77 -48.54
N ALA A 311 7.80 -1.50 -47.96
CA ALA A 311 6.54 -1.86 -48.60
C ALA A 311 5.61 -0.65 -48.78
N LYS A 312 5.71 0.37 -47.91
CA LYS A 312 4.98 1.64 -48.04
C LYS A 312 5.58 2.59 -49.09
N LYS A 313 6.87 2.45 -49.43
CA LYS A 313 7.42 3.13 -50.61
C LYS A 313 6.74 2.56 -51.85
N ARG A 314 5.85 3.36 -52.42
CA ARG A 314 5.18 3.11 -53.70
C ARG A 314 6.22 2.54 -54.68
N PRO A 315 5.98 1.37 -55.32
CA PRO A 315 6.91 0.89 -56.34
C PRO A 315 7.11 2.04 -57.34
N GLN A 316 8.38 2.41 -57.57
CA GLN A 316 8.69 3.37 -58.62
C GLN A 316 7.99 2.89 -59.88
N GLN A 317 7.17 3.75 -60.47
CA GLN A 317 6.46 3.44 -61.70
C GLN A 317 7.51 2.97 -62.70
N ALA A 318 7.39 1.73 -63.17
CA ALA A 318 8.34 1.17 -64.13
C ALA A 318 8.42 2.15 -65.30
N LEU A 319 9.64 2.57 -65.66
CA LEU A 319 9.84 3.46 -66.80
C LEU A 319 9.16 2.81 -68.02
N PRO A 320 8.38 3.57 -68.81
CA PRO A 320 7.74 3.01 -69.99
C PRO A 320 8.82 2.50 -70.94
N VAL A 321 8.85 1.19 -71.16
CA VAL A 321 9.72 0.55 -72.14
C VAL A 321 9.03 0.67 -73.50
N ASP A 322 9.74 1.16 -74.51
CA ASP A 322 9.25 1.21 -75.88
C ASP A 322 8.93 -0.21 -76.38
N PRO A 323 7.70 -0.49 -76.85
CA PRO A 323 7.33 -1.81 -77.36
C PRO A 323 8.24 -2.33 -78.47
N GLY A 324 8.87 -1.44 -79.25
CA GLY A 324 9.79 -1.82 -80.34
C GLY A 324 11.09 -2.48 -79.85
N ILE A 325 11.44 -2.35 -78.57
CA ILE A 325 12.66 -2.99 -78.02
C ILE A 325 12.50 -4.52 -77.91
N MET A 326 11.26 -5.00 -77.81
CA MET A 326 10.97 -6.43 -77.73
C MET A 326 10.84 -7.09 -79.11
N ASP A 327 10.90 -6.31 -80.20
CA ASP A 327 10.87 -6.80 -81.57
C ASP A 327 12.27 -7.27 -81.98
N VAL A 328 12.61 -8.49 -81.54
CA VAL A 328 13.90 -9.13 -81.79
C VAL A 328 13.70 -10.47 -82.49
N ASP A 329 14.64 -10.80 -83.38
CA ASP A 329 14.59 -12.01 -84.20
C ASP A 329 15.72 -13.00 -83.87
N GLY A 330 15.61 -14.20 -84.45
CA GLY A 330 16.68 -15.20 -84.43
C GLY A 330 16.94 -15.80 -83.05
N VAL A 331 18.23 -15.97 -82.71
CA VAL A 331 18.65 -16.68 -81.49
C VAL A 331 18.17 -15.99 -80.22
N LEU A 332 18.07 -14.65 -80.23
CA LEU A 332 17.54 -13.89 -79.09
C LEU A 332 16.06 -14.19 -78.86
N LYS A 333 15.25 -14.22 -79.92
CA LYS A 333 13.82 -14.54 -79.83
C LYS A 333 13.59 -15.95 -79.30
N LEU A 334 14.35 -16.92 -79.80
CA LEU A 334 14.29 -18.32 -79.35
C LEU A 334 14.60 -18.46 -77.86
N PHE A 335 15.58 -17.70 -77.36
CA PHE A 335 15.93 -17.70 -75.94
C PHE A 335 14.83 -17.08 -75.08
N ILE A 336 14.31 -15.92 -75.48
CA ILE A 336 13.20 -15.24 -74.78
C ILE A 336 11.98 -16.17 -74.71
N ASP A 337 11.58 -16.77 -75.83
CA ASP A 337 10.43 -17.69 -75.89
C ASP A 337 10.63 -18.94 -75.04
N HIS A 338 11.88 -19.38 -74.86
CA HIS A 338 12.18 -20.48 -73.94
C HIS A 338 12.04 -20.06 -72.47
N CYS A 339 12.59 -18.90 -72.11
CA CYS A 339 12.48 -18.36 -70.75
C CYS A 339 11.02 -18.07 -70.37
N GLU A 340 10.24 -17.47 -71.27
CA GLU A 340 8.83 -17.18 -71.01
C GLU A 340 7.98 -18.44 -70.84
N ARG A 341 8.25 -19.50 -71.62
CA ARG A 341 7.52 -20.77 -71.49
C ARG A 341 7.86 -21.55 -70.21
N THR A 342 9.07 -21.39 -69.68
CA THR A 342 9.56 -22.20 -68.55
C THR A 342 9.48 -21.48 -67.20
N ALA A 343 9.36 -20.15 -67.21
CA ALA A 343 9.29 -19.36 -65.99
C ALA A 343 7.93 -19.46 -65.30
N MET A 344 7.93 -19.62 -63.97
CA MET A 344 6.72 -19.52 -63.15
C MET A 344 6.10 -18.10 -63.17
N SER A 345 6.90 -17.08 -63.47
CA SER A 345 6.46 -15.70 -63.67
C SER A 345 7.19 -15.12 -64.87
N SER A 346 6.45 -14.83 -65.94
CA SER A 346 7.02 -14.32 -67.19
C SER A 346 7.50 -12.87 -67.03
N GLN A 347 8.76 -12.62 -67.36
CA GLN A 347 9.42 -11.31 -67.33
C GLN A 347 10.16 -11.08 -68.67
N PRO A 348 9.44 -10.71 -69.75
CA PRO A 348 9.97 -10.65 -71.12
C PRO A 348 11.23 -9.79 -71.26
N PHE A 349 11.21 -8.61 -70.64
CA PHE A 349 12.31 -7.65 -70.74
C PHE A 349 13.60 -8.15 -70.05
N LEU A 350 13.46 -8.86 -68.93
CA LEU A 350 14.61 -9.44 -68.24
C LEU A 350 15.20 -10.61 -69.04
N ALA A 351 14.33 -11.40 -69.70
CA ALA A 351 14.75 -12.46 -70.61
C ALA A 351 15.51 -11.89 -71.82
N LEU A 352 15.07 -10.75 -72.37
CA LEU A 352 15.80 -10.05 -73.43
C LEU A 352 17.18 -9.58 -72.96
N ALA A 353 17.28 -8.92 -71.80
CA ALA A 353 18.56 -8.45 -71.26
C ALA A 353 19.55 -9.61 -71.01
N ALA A 354 19.06 -10.72 -70.46
CA ALA A 354 19.85 -11.93 -70.27
C ALA A 354 20.26 -12.56 -71.61
N GLY A 355 19.35 -12.58 -72.59
CA GLY A 355 19.60 -13.09 -73.94
C GLY A 355 20.69 -12.32 -74.67
N ILE A 356 20.66 -10.98 -74.62
CA ILE A 356 21.70 -10.12 -75.21
C ILE A 356 23.06 -10.44 -74.58
N THR A 357 23.10 -10.61 -73.26
CA THR A 357 24.34 -10.96 -72.55
C THR A 357 24.84 -12.34 -72.96
N LEU A 358 23.95 -13.34 -73.01
CA LEU A 358 24.28 -14.70 -73.43
C LEU A 358 24.82 -14.75 -74.86
N VAL A 359 24.15 -14.08 -75.81
CA VAL A 359 24.60 -14.01 -77.20
C VAL A 359 25.93 -13.27 -77.29
N GLY A 360 26.14 -12.19 -76.53
CA GLY A 360 27.43 -11.50 -76.46
C GLY A 360 28.56 -12.41 -75.97
N VAL A 361 28.31 -13.23 -74.95
CA VAL A 361 29.28 -14.20 -74.43
C VAL A 361 29.56 -15.32 -75.42
N LEU A 362 28.52 -15.90 -76.03
CA LEU A 362 28.65 -17.01 -76.96
C LEU A 362 29.29 -16.59 -78.30
N ALA A 363 28.97 -15.39 -78.81
CA ALA A 363 29.56 -14.87 -80.04
C ALA A 363 31.03 -14.43 -79.83
N GLY A 364 31.38 -14.01 -78.61
CA GLY A 364 32.73 -13.59 -78.24
C GLY A 364 33.34 -12.55 -79.19
N ARG A 365 34.68 -12.49 -79.28
CA ARG A 365 35.41 -11.62 -80.23
C ARG A 365 35.41 -12.12 -81.69
N ARG A 366 34.69 -13.21 -82.00
CA ARG A 366 34.80 -13.92 -83.30
C ARG A 366 33.79 -13.46 -84.35
N TYR A 367 32.82 -12.62 -83.99
CA TYR A 367 31.88 -12.03 -84.95
C TYR A 367 32.25 -10.57 -85.25
N ARG A 368 32.46 -10.28 -86.54
CA ARG A 368 32.73 -8.94 -87.10
C ARG A 368 31.64 -8.65 -88.13
N THR A 369 31.01 -7.49 -88.05
CA THR A 369 30.17 -7.00 -89.15
C THR A 369 31.05 -6.59 -90.34
N THR A 370 30.47 -6.40 -91.53
CA THR A 370 31.19 -5.94 -92.74
C THR A 370 31.85 -4.57 -92.57
N THR A 371 31.47 -3.80 -91.54
CA THR A 371 32.02 -2.48 -91.18
C THR A 371 33.01 -2.51 -90.00
N ASP A 372 33.48 -3.68 -89.56
CA ASP A 372 34.43 -3.85 -88.44
C ASP A 372 33.92 -3.46 -87.05
N LEU A 373 32.60 -3.32 -86.87
CA LEU A 373 32.03 -3.13 -85.54
C LEU A 373 31.98 -4.47 -84.81
N ARG A 374 32.64 -4.52 -83.64
CA ARG A 374 32.60 -5.62 -82.67
C ARG A 374 31.65 -5.27 -81.53
N THR A 375 30.89 -6.24 -81.06
CA THR A 375 30.01 -6.09 -79.88
C THR A 375 30.85 -5.94 -78.60
N ASN A 376 31.09 -4.71 -78.16
CA ASN A 376 31.76 -4.41 -76.89
C ASN A 376 30.79 -3.68 -75.94
N CYS A 377 30.57 -4.25 -74.75
CA CYS A 377 30.16 -3.50 -73.56
C CYS A 377 31.44 -3.16 -72.77
N PRO A 378 31.62 -1.93 -72.25
CA PRO A 378 32.92 -1.45 -71.80
C PRO A 378 33.25 -1.91 -70.37
N SER A 379 34.47 -2.41 -70.17
CA SER A 379 35.10 -2.54 -68.86
C SER A 379 36.11 -1.41 -68.64
N SER A 380 35.76 -0.43 -67.81
CA SER A 380 36.70 0.46 -67.09
C SER A 380 37.30 -0.33 -65.92
N GLU A 381 38.55 -0.24 -65.49
CA GLU A 381 39.64 0.68 -65.77
C GLU A 381 40.97 0.01 -65.31
N HIS A 382 42.00 0.18 -66.15
CA HIS A 382 43.43 0.33 -65.89
C HIS A 382 44.08 -0.06 -64.54
N SER A 383 45.11 -0.92 -64.64
CA SER A 383 46.47 -0.56 -64.23
C SER A 383 47.51 -1.28 -65.08
N ALA A 384 48.61 -0.58 -65.32
CA ALA A 384 49.57 -0.78 -66.41
C ALA A 384 50.74 -1.73 -66.06
N GLN A 385 51.52 -2.03 -67.12
CA GLN A 385 52.89 -2.59 -67.16
C GLN A 385 53.01 -4.12 -67.11
N LEU A 386 53.86 -4.82 -67.88
CA LEU A 386 54.89 -4.48 -68.88
C LEU A 386 55.22 -5.77 -69.69
N ALA A 387 55.58 -5.58 -70.97
CA ALA A 387 56.49 -6.37 -71.83
C ALA A 387 56.68 -7.90 -71.63
N ALA A 388 56.28 -8.69 -72.64
CA ALA A 388 57.15 -9.33 -73.65
C ALA A 388 56.30 -10.14 -74.63
#